data_AF-A0A3C1N959-F1
#
_entry.id   AF-A0A3C1N959-F1
#
_cell.length_a   1.000
_cell.length_b   1.000
_cell.length_c   1.000
_cell.angle_alpha   90.00
_cell.angle_beta   90.00
_cell.angle_gamma   90.00
#
_symmetry.space_group_name_H-M   'P 1'
#
loop_
_entity.id
_entity.type
_entity.pdbx_description
1 polymer ?
#
loop_
_entity_poly.entity_id
_entity_poly.type
_entity_poly.pdbx_seq_one_letter_code
_entity_poly.pdbx_strand_id
1 'polypeptide(L)'
;ILGCRSTAVLPEGMSRERFEWLEDWVTDKNDIIRTPGSESNVKEIYDTCNELEKDPDNVILNQFSEFGNYIVHRAVTGPALETIFSAVNKDGNLTPRCYVAASGSGGTLAAGDYLKQALGTRTGVVEALECPTLLYNGYGEHNIQGIGDKHVPLIHNVFNTDFVIGITDAASDGLNLLFNTTGGQSYLTTEKQFDPTLINSLRHLGLSAIANILASIKLAKYLGLGATDAVLTVATDGAELYTTELEKPSTYIQDNRLPVSAAAELFGRYLLGTATDHVLELDQRSRERIFNLGYYTWVEQQNISIEAFDSRRNPQFWNHLMDLVPIWDRLVDQFNDATGTSRAD
;
A
#
# COMPACT_ATOMS: atom_id res chain seq x y z
N ILE A 1 9.16 -2.42 23.27
CA ILE A 1 10.22 -1.46 22.87
C ILE A 1 10.06 -0.13 23.59
N LEU A 2 8.89 0.52 23.55
CA LEU A 2 8.67 1.81 24.23
C LEU A 2 8.17 1.71 25.69
N GLY A 3 7.95 0.50 26.21
CA GLY A 3 7.42 0.29 27.57
C GLY A 3 5.92 0.61 27.72
N CYS A 4 5.23 0.89 26.62
CA CYS A 4 3.78 1.12 26.57
C CYS A 4 3.02 -0.20 26.36
N ARG A 5 1.83 -0.32 26.97
CA ARG A 5 0.84 -1.34 26.61
C ARG A 5 0.23 -0.95 25.26
N SER A 6 0.28 -1.84 24.28
CA SER A 6 -0.21 -1.60 22.93
C SER A 6 -1.55 -2.28 22.69
N THR A 7 -2.49 -1.55 22.09
CA THR A 7 -3.79 -2.07 21.63
C THR A 7 -3.87 -1.93 20.11
N ALA A 8 -4.35 -2.97 19.43
CA ALA A 8 -4.58 -2.98 18.00
C ALA A 8 -6.09 -3.08 17.72
N VAL A 9 -6.61 -2.18 16.89
CA VAL A 9 -8.01 -2.17 16.46
C VAL A 9 -8.04 -2.48 14.96
N LEU A 10 -8.69 -3.58 14.57
CA LEU A 10 -8.68 -4.06 13.19
C LEU A 10 -9.91 -4.94 12.87
N PRO A 11 -10.30 -5.04 11.58
CA PRO A 11 -11.46 -5.83 11.19
C PRO A 11 -11.25 -7.33 11.40
N GLU A 12 -12.30 -8.05 11.79
CA GLU A 12 -12.25 -9.49 12.04
C GLU A 12 -11.99 -10.33 10.77
N GLY A 13 -12.28 -9.79 9.58
CA GLY A 13 -12.10 -10.46 8.29
C GLY A 13 -10.66 -10.50 7.76
N MET A 14 -9.67 -9.95 8.47
CA MET A 14 -8.25 -10.05 8.08
C MET A 14 -7.68 -11.46 8.31
N SER A 15 -6.51 -11.75 7.72
CA SER A 15 -5.91 -13.10 7.78
C SER A 15 -5.62 -13.57 9.21
N ARG A 16 -5.69 -14.89 9.41
CA ARG A 16 -5.39 -15.50 10.72
C ARG A 16 -3.95 -15.22 11.14
N GLU A 17 -3.02 -15.26 10.20
CA GLU A 17 -1.59 -15.03 10.39
C GLU A 17 -1.32 -13.63 10.95
N ARG A 18 -2.09 -12.62 10.54
CA ARG A 18 -1.99 -11.27 11.11
C ARG A 18 -2.40 -11.24 12.58
N PHE A 19 -3.45 -11.96 12.95
CA PHE A 19 -3.86 -12.07 14.35
C PHE A 19 -2.85 -12.86 15.18
N GLU A 20 -2.35 -13.98 14.67
CA GLU A 20 -1.29 -14.75 15.34
C GLU A 20 -0.04 -13.90 15.55
N TRP A 21 0.37 -13.13 14.53
CA TRP A 21 1.47 -12.18 14.65
C TRP A 21 1.19 -11.12 15.73
N LEU A 22 0.03 -10.46 15.71
CA LEU A 22 -0.32 -9.45 16.72
C LEU A 22 -0.34 -10.02 18.14
N GLU A 23 -0.83 -11.25 18.32
CA GLU A 23 -0.88 -11.94 19.61
C GLU A 23 0.51 -12.14 20.23
N ASP A 24 1.56 -12.23 19.41
CA ASP A 24 2.95 -12.32 19.89
C ASP A 24 3.53 -10.96 20.33
N TRP A 25 2.94 -9.84 19.89
CA TRP A 25 3.42 -8.49 20.19
C TRP A 25 2.66 -7.79 21.34
N VAL A 26 1.39 -8.14 21.53
CA VAL A 26 0.58 -7.56 22.63
C VAL A 26 0.88 -8.25 23.95
N THR A 27 0.73 -7.51 25.06
CA THR A 27 0.91 -8.07 26.40
C THR A 27 -0.30 -8.90 26.84
N ASP A 28 -1.50 -8.52 26.40
CA ASP A 28 -2.76 -9.23 26.63
C ASP A 28 -3.49 -9.40 25.28
N LYS A 29 -3.96 -10.62 24.97
CA LYS A 29 -4.71 -10.89 23.73
C LYS A 29 -6.02 -10.10 23.64
N ASN A 30 -6.57 -9.65 24.77
CA ASN A 30 -7.72 -8.74 24.80
C ASN A 30 -7.39 -7.33 24.28
N ASP A 31 -6.11 -7.00 24.13
CA ASP A 31 -5.67 -5.74 23.50
C ASP A 31 -5.78 -5.79 21.97
N ILE A 32 -6.30 -6.89 21.40
CA ILE A 32 -6.67 -7.01 19.99
C ILE A 32 -8.18 -6.87 19.89
N ILE A 33 -8.63 -5.67 19.51
CA ILE A 33 -10.04 -5.36 19.35
C ILE A 33 -10.44 -5.62 17.90
N ARG A 34 -11.34 -6.59 17.73
CA ARG A 34 -11.86 -7.00 16.43
C ARG A 34 -13.13 -6.22 16.11
N THR A 35 -13.11 -5.44 15.03
CA THR A 35 -14.29 -4.74 14.53
C THR A 35 -15.02 -5.58 13.46
N PRO A 36 -16.34 -5.46 13.30
CA PRO A 36 -17.05 -6.17 12.23
C PRO A 36 -16.59 -5.73 10.83
N GLY A 37 -16.51 -6.67 9.89
CA GLY A 37 -16.27 -6.41 8.48
C GLY A 37 -14.92 -6.89 7.93
N SER A 38 -14.61 -6.44 6.72
CA SER A 38 -13.40 -6.79 5.94
C SER A 38 -12.31 -5.72 6.06
N GLU A 39 -11.18 -5.92 5.38
CA GLU A 39 -10.08 -4.95 5.25
C GLU A 39 -10.59 -3.50 5.04
N SER A 40 -11.58 -3.36 4.17
CA SER A 40 -12.13 -2.06 3.75
C SER A 40 -13.02 -1.34 4.80
N ASN A 41 -13.28 -1.92 5.97
CA ASN A 41 -14.22 -1.41 6.98
C ASN A 41 -13.55 -0.54 8.06
N VAL A 42 -13.14 0.67 7.68
CA VAL A 42 -12.42 1.59 8.59
C VAL A 42 -13.35 2.43 9.47
N LYS A 43 -14.63 2.60 9.12
CA LYS A 43 -15.57 3.36 9.96
C LYS A 43 -15.71 2.75 11.36
N GLU A 44 -15.87 1.43 11.42
CA GLU A 44 -16.00 0.69 12.67
C GLU A 44 -14.73 0.80 13.54
N ILE A 45 -13.57 0.90 12.90
CA ILE A 45 -12.28 1.18 13.57
C ILE A 45 -12.30 2.59 14.16
N TYR A 46 -12.71 3.61 13.40
CA TYR A 46 -12.81 4.98 13.92
C TYR A 46 -13.77 5.10 15.09
N ASP A 47 -14.96 4.49 14.99
CA ASP A 47 -15.94 4.51 16.07
C ASP A 47 -15.35 3.86 17.35
N THR A 48 -14.63 2.75 17.20
CA THR A 48 -13.93 2.09 18.32
C THR A 48 -12.82 2.96 18.90
N CYS A 49 -11.98 3.57 18.06
CA CYS A 49 -10.92 4.48 18.49
C CYS A 49 -11.47 5.72 19.23
N ASN A 50 -12.59 6.27 18.77
CA ASN A 50 -13.27 7.39 19.43
C ASN A 50 -13.78 7.02 20.83
N GLU A 51 -14.21 5.77 21.04
CA GLU A 51 -14.57 5.27 22.37
C GLU A 51 -13.33 5.11 23.26
N LEU A 52 -12.22 4.61 22.71
CA LEU A 52 -10.95 4.46 23.44
C LEU A 52 -10.33 5.81 23.82
N GLU A 53 -10.47 6.84 22.98
CA GLU A 53 -9.94 8.19 23.22
C GLU A 53 -10.60 8.90 24.42
N LYS A 54 -11.75 8.40 24.91
CA LYS A 54 -12.40 8.93 26.12
C LYS A 54 -11.56 8.68 27.38
N ASP A 55 -10.66 7.70 27.35
CA ASP A 55 -9.69 7.46 28.41
C ASP A 55 -8.42 8.30 28.14
N PRO A 56 -8.06 9.25 29.03
CA PRO A 56 -6.91 10.12 28.83
C PRO A 56 -5.56 9.40 28.88
N ASP A 57 -5.51 8.15 29.36
CA ASP A 57 -4.29 7.34 29.35
C ASP A 57 -4.02 6.72 27.96
N ASN A 58 -5.00 6.75 27.06
CA ASN A 58 -4.86 6.25 25.70
C ASN A 58 -4.31 7.33 24.76
N VAL A 59 -3.37 6.92 23.91
CA VAL A 59 -2.88 7.73 22.78
C VAL A 59 -3.26 7.01 21.49
N ILE A 60 -4.21 7.58 20.74
CA ILE A 60 -4.65 7.02 19.46
C ILE A 60 -3.70 7.44 18.36
N LEU A 61 -3.01 6.47 17.75
CA LEU A 61 -2.19 6.67 16.57
C LEU A 61 -3.00 6.38 15.31
N ASN A 62 -3.76 7.36 14.85
CA ASN A 62 -4.57 7.24 13.64
C ASN A 62 -3.70 7.40 12.38
N GLN A 63 -3.24 6.27 11.81
CA GLN A 63 -2.36 6.27 10.64
C GLN A 63 -2.92 6.99 9.40
N PHE A 64 -4.24 7.19 9.32
CA PHE A 64 -4.91 7.85 8.20
C PHE A 64 -4.91 9.37 8.32
N SER A 65 -4.66 9.92 9.51
CA SER A 65 -4.55 11.36 9.80
C SER A 65 -3.21 11.81 10.34
N GLU A 66 -2.32 10.87 10.69
CA GLU A 66 -0.99 11.17 11.23
C GLU A 66 0.00 11.59 10.14
N PHE A 67 0.31 12.89 10.05
CA PHE A 67 1.24 13.41 9.04
C PHE A 67 2.68 12.88 9.18
N GLY A 68 3.07 12.36 10.36
CA GLY A 68 4.33 11.62 10.50
C GLY A 68 4.45 10.43 9.54
N ASN A 69 3.34 9.76 9.22
CA ASN A 69 3.27 8.70 8.22
C ASN A 69 3.63 9.23 6.81
N TYR A 70 3.06 10.36 6.38
CA TYR A 70 3.43 11.00 5.11
C TYR A 70 4.91 11.44 5.11
N ILE A 71 5.36 12.09 6.18
CA ILE A 71 6.69 12.70 6.27
C ILE A 71 7.78 11.63 6.15
N VAL A 72 7.67 10.50 6.87
CA VAL A 72 8.71 9.46 6.83
C VAL A 72 8.90 8.89 5.43
N HIS A 73 7.82 8.72 4.67
CA HIS A 73 7.92 8.19 3.31
C HIS A 73 8.49 9.20 2.31
N ARG A 74 8.21 10.50 2.48
CA ARG A 74 8.84 11.56 1.68
C ARG A 74 10.32 11.76 2.05
N ALA A 75 10.67 11.64 3.33
CA ALA A 75 12.02 11.86 3.85
C ALA A 75 12.96 10.66 3.70
N VAL A 76 12.43 9.43 3.70
CA VAL A 76 13.21 8.20 3.75
C VAL A 76 12.94 7.31 2.55
N THR A 77 11.68 6.90 2.35
CA THR A 77 11.33 5.95 1.27
C THR A 77 11.60 6.52 -0.13
N GLY A 78 11.27 7.80 -0.36
CA GLY A 78 11.59 8.50 -1.61
C GLY A 78 13.10 8.48 -1.93
N PRO A 79 13.97 9.02 -1.06
CA PRO A 79 15.42 8.97 -1.27
C PRO A 79 15.99 7.55 -1.38
N ALA A 80 15.44 6.58 -0.64
CA ALA A 80 15.85 5.17 -0.76
C ALA A 80 15.53 4.62 -2.15
N LEU A 81 14.36 4.92 -2.71
CA LEU A 81 13.99 4.52 -4.07
C LEU A 81 14.85 5.20 -5.13
N GLU A 82 15.21 6.48 -4.95
CA GLU A 82 16.17 7.15 -5.83
C GLU A 82 17.55 6.47 -5.78
N THR A 83 18.02 6.10 -4.60
CA THR A 83 19.29 5.39 -4.41
C THR A 83 19.27 4.04 -5.13
N ILE A 84 18.17 3.29 -4.99
CA ILE A 84 17.97 2.01 -5.69
C ILE A 84 17.95 2.23 -7.20
N PHE A 85 17.18 3.20 -7.69
CA PHE A 85 17.11 3.51 -9.12
C PHE A 85 18.49 3.86 -9.68
N SER A 86 19.25 4.70 -8.98
CA SER A 86 20.63 5.06 -9.37
C SER A 86 21.56 3.84 -9.41
N ALA A 87 21.40 2.91 -8.47
CA ALA A 87 22.19 1.68 -8.43
C ALA A 87 21.82 0.68 -9.55
N VAL A 88 20.57 0.67 -9.99
CA VAL A 88 20.11 -0.14 -11.14
C VAL A 88 20.49 0.54 -12.47
N ASN A 89 20.39 1.86 -12.55
CA ASN A 89 20.65 2.66 -13.74
C ASN A 89 22.12 3.12 -13.85
N LYS A 90 23.08 2.29 -13.44
CA LYS A 90 24.52 2.63 -13.45
C LYS A 90 25.03 3.04 -14.83
N ASP A 91 24.48 2.45 -15.88
CA ASP A 91 24.87 2.72 -17.27
C ASP A 91 24.09 3.89 -17.90
N GLY A 92 23.14 4.50 -17.18
CA GLY A 92 22.37 5.67 -17.64
C GLY A 92 21.36 5.38 -18.76
N ASN A 93 21.02 4.11 -18.99
CA ASN A 93 20.14 3.68 -20.09
C ASN A 93 18.65 3.66 -19.75
N LEU A 94 18.29 3.83 -18.47
CA LEU A 94 16.91 3.86 -18.00
C LEU A 94 16.44 5.29 -17.74
N THR A 95 15.20 5.57 -18.12
CA THR A 95 14.50 6.82 -17.84
C THR A 95 13.38 6.54 -16.82
N PRO A 96 13.40 7.14 -15.62
CA PRO A 96 12.34 6.95 -14.65
C PRO A 96 11.07 7.65 -15.14
N ARG A 97 9.95 6.92 -15.24
CA ARG A 97 8.68 7.45 -15.77
C ARG A 97 7.61 7.57 -14.71
N CYS A 98 7.45 6.54 -13.91
CA CYS A 98 6.39 6.46 -12.92
C CYS A 98 6.87 5.89 -11.60
N TYR A 99 6.21 6.30 -10.54
CA TYR A 99 6.20 5.63 -9.25
C TYR A 99 4.78 5.12 -8.98
N VAL A 100 4.63 3.85 -8.62
CA VAL A 100 3.35 3.19 -8.37
C VAL A 100 3.33 2.64 -6.94
N ALA A 101 2.27 2.93 -6.20
CA ALA A 101 2.02 2.33 -4.90
C ALA A 101 0.52 2.34 -4.58
N ALA A 102 0.07 1.36 -3.81
CA ALA A 102 -1.32 1.25 -3.40
C ALA A 102 -1.67 2.20 -2.24
N SER A 103 -2.94 2.60 -2.18
CA SER A 103 -3.48 3.37 -1.06
C SER A 103 -4.11 2.43 -0.03
N GLY A 104 -3.42 2.23 1.09
CA GLY A 104 -4.04 1.97 2.39
C GLY A 104 -4.19 3.29 3.14
N SER A 105 -3.36 3.50 4.17
CA SER A 105 -3.24 4.80 4.84
C SER A 105 -2.74 5.95 3.96
N GLY A 106 -2.12 5.64 2.82
CA GLY A 106 -1.67 6.63 1.82
C GLY A 106 -0.30 7.24 2.10
N GLY A 107 0.36 6.90 3.22
CA GLY A 107 1.68 7.42 3.57
C GLY A 107 2.75 7.14 2.51
N THR A 108 2.84 5.90 2.02
CA THR A 108 3.84 5.47 1.03
C THR A 108 3.72 6.21 -0.32
N LEU A 109 2.57 6.82 -0.61
CA LEU A 109 2.40 7.67 -1.80
C LEU A 109 3.27 8.94 -1.74
N ALA A 110 3.63 9.40 -0.53
CA ALA A 110 4.49 10.56 -0.30
C ALA A 110 5.92 10.39 -0.85
N ALA A 111 6.38 9.14 -1.03
CA ALA A 111 7.62 8.88 -1.75
C ALA A 111 7.53 9.36 -3.21
N GLY A 112 6.34 9.33 -3.82
CA GLY A 112 6.08 9.88 -5.14
C GLY A 112 6.25 11.40 -5.20
N ASP A 113 5.93 12.12 -4.12
CA ASP A 113 6.13 13.57 -4.04
C ASP A 113 7.61 13.94 -4.09
N TYR A 114 8.46 13.14 -3.42
CA TYR A 114 9.91 13.25 -3.53
C TYR A 114 10.40 12.88 -4.95
N LEU A 115 10.04 11.69 -5.44
CA LEU A 115 10.53 11.16 -6.72
C LEU A 115 10.10 12.02 -7.92
N LYS A 116 8.94 12.67 -7.85
CA LYS A 116 8.51 13.63 -8.88
C LYS A 116 9.44 14.84 -8.95
N GLN A 117 9.94 15.31 -7.80
CA GLN A 117 10.89 16.43 -7.74
C GLN A 117 12.31 15.99 -8.15
N ALA A 118 12.76 14.84 -7.64
CA ALA A 118 14.13 14.35 -7.85
C ALA A 118 14.34 13.75 -9.25
N LEU A 119 13.38 12.97 -9.74
CA LEU A 119 13.50 12.16 -10.96
C LEU A 119 12.47 12.52 -12.05
N GLY A 120 11.54 13.43 -11.80
CA GLY A 120 10.50 13.80 -12.78
C GLY A 120 9.42 12.73 -13.00
N THR A 121 9.29 11.76 -12.08
CA THR A 121 8.30 10.68 -12.21
C THR A 121 6.86 11.16 -12.05
N ARG A 122 5.92 10.44 -12.66
CA ARG A 122 4.48 10.56 -12.38
C ARG A 122 4.03 9.55 -11.33
N THR A 123 3.05 9.89 -10.49
CA THR A 123 2.60 9.03 -9.38
C THR A 123 1.29 8.33 -9.71
N GLY A 124 1.28 6.99 -9.69
CA GLY A 124 0.09 6.16 -9.82
C GLY A 124 -0.32 5.57 -8.48
N VAL A 125 -1.56 5.83 -8.05
CA VAL A 125 -2.16 5.18 -6.90
C VAL A 125 -2.91 3.92 -7.32
N VAL A 126 -2.70 2.83 -6.58
CA VAL A 126 -3.40 1.56 -6.80
C VAL A 126 -4.53 1.41 -5.78
N GLU A 127 -5.67 0.90 -6.23
CA GLU A 127 -6.78 0.49 -5.37
C GLU A 127 -7.38 -0.85 -5.83
N ALA A 128 -8.10 -1.51 -4.93
CA ALA A 128 -8.87 -2.70 -5.27
C ALA A 128 -10.08 -2.31 -6.13
N LEU A 129 -10.28 -2.99 -7.26
CA LEU A 129 -11.40 -2.69 -8.16
C LEU A 129 -12.76 -3.04 -7.55
N GLU A 130 -12.77 -4.01 -6.63
CA GLU A 130 -13.94 -4.41 -5.84
C GLU A 130 -14.33 -3.35 -4.79
N CYS A 131 -13.42 -2.44 -4.44
CA CYS A 131 -13.70 -1.25 -3.61
C CYS A 131 -13.13 0.05 -4.24
N PRO A 132 -13.68 0.49 -5.39
CA PRO A 132 -13.06 1.50 -6.25
C PRO A 132 -13.42 2.93 -5.80
N THR A 133 -12.91 3.33 -4.64
CA THR A 133 -13.22 4.61 -3.99
C THR A 133 -12.75 5.79 -4.84
N LEU A 134 -11.50 5.75 -5.32
CA LEU A 134 -10.87 6.81 -6.09
C LEU A 134 -11.32 6.79 -7.56
N LEU A 135 -11.45 5.62 -8.19
CA LEU A 135 -11.89 5.48 -9.57
C LEU A 135 -13.35 5.88 -9.73
N TYR A 136 -14.25 5.26 -8.95
CA TYR A 136 -15.69 5.28 -9.24
C TYR A 136 -16.54 5.90 -8.16
N ASN A 137 -15.94 6.51 -7.12
CA ASN A 137 -16.66 6.87 -5.89
C ASN A 137 -17.44 5.66 -5.35
N GLY A 138 -16.92 4.46 -5.59
CA GLY A 138 -17.55 3.20 -5.25
C GLY A 138 -17.18 2.73 -3.86
N TYR A 139 -17.82 1.65 -3.45
CA TYR A 139 -17.54 0.94 -2.20
C TYR A 139 -17.72 -0.56 -2.46
N GLY A 140 -17.11 -1.38 -1.62
CA GLY A 140 -17.26 -2.83 -1.65
C GLY A 140 -16.27 -3.49 -0.70
N GLU A 141 -16.22 -4.81 -0.70
CA GLU A 141 -15.25 -5.56 0.08
C GLU A 141 -14.24 -6.18 -0.88
N HIS A 142 -13.00 -6.35 -0.42
CA HIS A 142 -11.94 -6.90 -1.25
C HIS A 142 -10.94 -7.71 -0.41
N ASN A 143 -10.14 -8.53 -1.08
CA ASN A 143 -9.14 -9.41 -0.51
C ASN A 143 -7.71 -8.92 -0.70
N ILE A 144 -7.45 -7.88 -1.51
CA ILE A 144 -6.11 -7.26 -1.55
C ILE A 144 -5.87 -6.53 -0.22
N GLN A 145 -5.35 -7.26 0.76
CA GLN A 145 -5.20 -6.76 2.11
C GLN A 145 -4.09 -5.68 2.21
N GLY A 146 -4.28 -4.70 3.09
CA GLY A 146 -3.43 -3.52 3.32
C GLY A 146 -3.78 -2.27 2.51
N ILE A 147 -4.86 -2.28 1.72
CA ILE A 147 -5.25 -1.20 0.80
C ILE A 147 -6.77 -1.01 0.78
N GLY A 148 -7.31 0.02 0.10
CA GLY A 148 -8.72 0.03 -0.34
C GLY A 148 -9.80 0.34 0.72
N ASP A 149 -9.51 1.23 1.65
CA ASP A 149 -10.24 1.49 2.90
C ASP A 149 -11.63 2.20 2.83
N LYS A 150 -12.33 2.17 1.70
CA LYS A 150 -13.62 2.91 1.46
C LYS A 150 -13.58 4.42 1.72
N HIS A 151 -12.40 5.03 1.90
CA HIS A 151 -12.26 6.46 2.11
C HIS A 151 -10.95 6.98 1.52
N VAL A 152 -10.84 8.31 1.45
CA VAL A 152 -9.59 8.99 1.07
C VAL A 152 -8.86 9.43 2.35
N PRO A 153 -7.66 8.90 2.66
CA PRO A 153 -6.93 9.27 3.87
C PRO A 153 -6.64 10.78 3.95
N LEU A 154 -6.60 11.35 5.15
CA LEU A 154 -6.31 12.79 5.33
C LEU A 154 -4.89 13.11 4.87
N ILE A 155 -3.97 12.16 5.02
CA ILE A 155 -2.57 12.32 4.63
C ILE A 155 -2.29 12.04 3.15
N HIS A 156 -3.31 11.67 2.35
CA HIS A 156 -3.13 11.46 0.92
C HIS A 156 -3.06 12.80 0.17
N ASN A 157 -1.90 13.12 -0.41
CA ASN A 157 -1.74 14.26 -1.32
C ASN A 157 -2.37 13.97 -2.70
N VAL A 158 -3.70 14.06 -2.78
CA VAL A 158 -4.48 13.81 -4.00
C VAL A 158 -4.02 14.70 -5.16
N PHE A 159 -3.65 15.96 -4.88
CA PHE A 159 -3.25 16.90 -5.94
C PHE A 159 -1.91 16.56 -6.58
N ASN A 160 -1.09 15.73 -5.94
CA ASN A 160 0.14 15.21 -6.52
C ASN A 160 0.01 13.78 -7.08
N THR A 161 -1.20 13.22 -7.11
CA THR A 161 -1.48 11.94 -7.78
C THR A 161 -1.79 12.19 -9.26
N ASP A 162 -1.22 11.37 -10.15
CA ASP A 162 -1.37 11.51 -11.61
C ASP A 162 -2.26 10.42 -12.23
N PHE A 163 -2.30 9.24 -11.62
CA PHE A 163 -3.13 8.13 -12.09
C PHE A 163 -3.79 7.41 -10.93
N VAL A 164 -4.99 6.87 -11.17
CA VAL A 164 -5.63 5.85 -10.33
C VAL A 164 -5.73 4.57 -11.14
N ILE A 165 -5.33 3.44 -10.56
CA ILE A 165 -5.24 2.14 -11.24
C ILE A 165 -5.97 1.08 -10.42
N GLY A 166 -7.02 0.50 -11.00
CA GLY A 166 -7.80 -0.57 -10.36
C GLY A 166 -7.24 -1.94 -10.68
N ILE A 167 -7.05 -2.75 -9.64
CA ILE A 167 -6.64 -4.16 -9.71
C ILE A 167 -7.68 -5.03 -9.02
N THR A 168 -8.09 -6.12 -9.65
CA THR A 168 -9.08 -7.04 -9.08
C THR A 168 -8.43 -8.00 -8.09
N ASP A 169 -9.16 -8.37 -7.05
CA ASP A 169 -8.81 -9.47 -6.14
C ASP A 169 -8.41 -10.72 -6.91
N ALA A 170 -9.23 -11.12 -7.88
CA ALA A 170 -8.99 -12.31 -8.69
C ALA A 170 -7.63 -12.32 -9.41
N ALA A 171 -7.08 -11.14 -9.74
CA ALA A 171 -5.78 -11.03 -10.37
C ALA A 171 -4.64 -11.18 -9.36
N SER A 172 -4.77 -10.52 -8.21
CA SER A 172 -3.82 -10.62 -7.11
C SER A 172 -3.79 -12.04 -6.53
N ASP A 173 -4.94 -12.58 -6.16
CA ASP A 173 -5.11 -13.92 -5.58
C ASP A 173 -4.68 -15.01 -6.58
N GLY A 174 -5.04 -14.84 -7.85
CA GLY A 174 -4.64 -15.75 -8.91
C GLY A 174 -3.12 -15.82 -9.09
N LEU A 175 -2.43 -14.67 -9.04
CA LEU A 175 -0.97 -14.67 -9.10
C LEU A 175 -0.34 -15.15 -7.80
N ASN A 176 -0.96 -14.93 -6.64
CA ASN A 176 -0.52 -15.52 -5.38
C ASN A 176 -0.51 -17.06 -5.46
N LEU A 177 -1.58 -17.68 -6.01
CA LEU A 177 -1.61 -19.12 -6.29
C LEU A 177 -0.50 -19.55 -7.25
N LEU A 178 -0.25 -18.76 -8.30
CA LEU A 178 0.80 -19.06 -9.27
C LEU A 178 2.20 -19.03 -8.66
N PHE A 179 2.48 -18.08 -7.76
CA PHE A 179 3.80 -17.90 -7.14
C PHE A 179 4.04 -18.84 -5.96
N ASN A 180 2.99 -19.21 -5.21
CA ASN A 180 3.12 -19.92 -3.94
C ASN A 180 2.65 -21.39 -3.95
N THR A 181 2.21 -21.92 -5.10
CA THR A 181 1.91 -23.36 -5.24
C THR A 181 3.00 -24.11 -6.01
N THR A 182 3.25 -25.37 -5.66
CA THR A 182 4.20 -26.24 -6.37
C THR A 182 3.87 -26.36 -7.87
N GLY A 183 2.57 -26.44 -8.20
CA GLY A 183 2.11 -26.51 -9.59
C GLY A 183 2.39 -25.23 -10.38
N GLY A 184 2.15 -24.06 -9.77
CA GLY A 184 2.45 -22.77 -10.36
C GLY A 184 3.95 -22.53 -10.56
N GLN A 185 4.76 -22.85 -9.55
CA GLN A 185 6.23 -22.75 -9.64
C GLN A 185 6.81 -23.71 -10.69
N SER A 186 6.28 -24.93 -10.76
CA SER A 186 6.66 -25.89 -11.81
C SER A 186 6.35 -25.32 -13.19
N TYR A 187 5.16 -24.76 -13.39
CA TYR A 187 4.78 -24.11 -14.65
C TYR A 187 5.72 -22.95 -15.03
N LEU A 188 6.01 -22.04 -14.09
CA LEU A 188 6.92 -20.92 -14.33
C LEU A 188 8.33 -21.40 -14.69
N THR A 189 8.79 -22.50 -14.10
CA THR A 189 10.10 -23.07 -14.36
C THR A 189 10.13 -23.81 -15.70
N THR A 190 9.22 -24.74 -15.95
CA THR A 190 9.29 -25.65 -17.10
C THR A 190 8.72 -25.04 -18.38
N GLU A 191 7.59 -24.35 -18.28
CA GLU A 191 6.88 -23.81 -19.45
C GLU A 191 7.31 -22.37 -19.77
N LYS A 192 7.65 -21.58 -18.76
CA LYS A 192 8.08 -20.17 -18.94
C LYS A 192 9.58 -19.94 -18.81
N GLN A 193 10.33 -20.93 -18.34
CA GLN A 193 11.79 -20.87 -18.22
C GLN A 193 12.25 -19.65 -17.39
N PHE A 194 11.46 -19.28 -16.38
CA PHE A 194 11.84 -18.21 -15.46
C PHE A 194 13.02 -18.66 -14.61
N ASP A 195 13.92 -17.72 -14.31
CA ASP A 195 15.06 -17.98 -13.45
C ASP A 195 14.61 -18.42 -12.04
N PRO A 196 15.20 -19.48 -11.47
CA PRO A 196 14.80 -19.95 -10.14
C PRO A 196 14.96 -18.91 -9.03
N THR A 197 15.94 -18.00 -9.14
CA THR A 197 16.13 -16.90 -8.19
C THR A 197 14.95 -15.94 -8.25
N LEU A 198 14.50 -15.59 -9.46
CA LEU A 198 13.32 -14.76 -9.65
C LEU A 198 12.07 -15.43 -9.07
N ILE A 199 11.84 -16.71 -9.35
CA ILE A 199 10.70 -17.45 -8.79
C ILE A 199 10.75 -17.44 -7.26
N ASN A 200 11.93 -17.64 -6.68
CA ASN A 200 12.11 -17.56 -5.23
C ASN A 200 11.94 -16.13 -4.70
N SER A 201 12.15 -15.07 -5.49
CA SER A 201 11.79 -13.70 -5.07
C SER A 201 10.28 -13.46 -5.13
N LEU A 202 9.58 -13.99 -6.15
CA LEU A 202 8.13 -13.80 -6.33
C LEU A 202 7.31 -14.38 -5.18
N ARG A 203 7.79 -15.46 -4.54
CA ARG A 203 7.12 -16.07 -3.37
C ARG A 203 7.03 -15.14 -2.17
N HIS A 204 7.84 -14.09 -2.11
CA HIS A 204 7.88 -13.17 -0.98
C HIS A 204 6.92 -11.99 -1.16
N LEU A 205 6.14 -11.96 -2.25
CA LEU A 205 5.22 -10.87 -2.52
C LEU A 205 3.86 -11.15 -1.87
N GLY A 206 3.46 -10.33 -0.92
CA GLY A 206 2.09 -10.26 -0.44
C GLY A 206 1.11 -9.74 -1.50
N LEU A 207 -0.19 -9.76 -1.18
CA LEU A 207 -1.25 -9.45 -2.14
C LEU A 207 -1.14 -8.01 -2.69
N SER A 208 -0.95 -7.02 -1.83
CA SER A 208 -0.80 -5.62 -2.27
C SER A 208 0.51 -5.37 -3.04
N ALA A 209 1.57 -6.13 -2.76
CA ALA A 209 2.80 -6.11 -3.56
C ALA A 209 2.56 -6.62 -4.99
N ILE A 210 1.81 -7.71 -5.14
CA ILE A 210 1.39 -8.23 -6.44
C ILE A 210 0.52 -7.21 -7.17
N ALA A 211 -0.43 -6.57 -6.47
CA ALA A 211 -1.27 -5.53 -7.04
C ALA A 211 -0.46 -4.32 -7.56
N ASN A 212 0.54 -3.87 -6.81
CA ASN A 212 1.47 -2.81 -7.23
C ASN A 212 2.23 -3.16 -8.52
N ILE A 213 2.71 -4.41 -8.63
CA ILE A 213 3.40 -4.89 -9.84
C ILE A 213 2.44 -4.95 -11.03
N LEU A 214 1.24 -5.50 -10.84
CA LEU A 214 0.21 -5.53 -11.88
C LEU A 214 -0.17 -4.13 -12.35
N ALA A 215 -0.35 -3.20 -11.42
CA ALA A 215 -0.62 -1.80 -11.73
C ALA A 215 0.54 -1.13 -12.49
N SER A 216 1.78 -1.47 -12.15
CA SER A 216 2.97 -1.00 -12.87
C SER A 216 3.00 -1.51 -14.32
N ILE A 217 2.72 -2.80 -14.55
CA ILE A 217 2.61 -3.40 -15.88
C ILE A 217 1.49 -2.72 -16.68
N LYS A 218 0.34 -2.54 -16.04
CA LYS A 218 -0.85 -1.92 -16.60
C LYS A 218 -0.62 -0.47 -17.01
N LEU A 219 0.02 0.31 -16.15
CA LEU A 219 0.39 1.70 -16.45
C LEU A 219 1.45 1.78 -17.54
N ALA A 220 2.44 0.89 -17.54
CA ALA A 220 3.45 0.83 -18.59
C ALA A 220 2.83 0.57 -19.97
N LYS A 221 1.86 -0.35 -20.04
CA LYS A 221 1.06 -0.60 -21.26
C LYS A 221 0.22 0.62 -21.66
N TYR A 222 -0.46 1.24 -20.70
CA TYR A 222 -1.30 2.43 -20.94
C TYR A 222 -0.50 3.59 -21.53
N LEU A 223 0.72 3.82 -21.04
CA LEU A 223 1.60 4.90 -21.49
C LEU A 223 2.47 4.53 -22.71
N GLY A 224 2.42 3.28 -23.17
CA GLY A 224 3.27 2.80 -24.26
C GLY A 224 4.77 2.84 -23.93
N LEU A 225 5.14 2.53 -22.69
CA LEU A 225 6.52 2.55 -22.22
C LEU A 225 7.37 1.48 -22.92
N GLY A 226 8.61 1.84 -23.26
CA GLY A 226 9.57 0.98 -23.94
C GLY A 226 10.60 0.33 -22.99
N ALA A 227 11.56 -0.39 -23.58
CA ALA A 227 12.58 -1.14 -22.82
C ALA A 227 13.55 -0.26 -22.01
N THR A 228 13.62 1.05 -22.30
CA THR A 228 14.45 2.02 -21.58
C THR A 228 13.66 2.85 -20.56
N ASP A 229 12.36 2.59 -20.41
CA ASP A 229 11.51 3.29 -19.45
C ASP A 229 11.38 2.45 -18.16
N ALA A 230 11.52 3.10 -17.01
CA ALA A 230 11.45 2.46 -15.71
C ALA A 230 10.21 2.91 -14.93
N VAL A 231 9.54 1.94 -14.30
CA VAL A 231 8.50 2.16 -13.29
C VAL A 231 9.05 1.70 -11.95
N LEU A 232 9.05 2.60 -10.97
CA LEU A 232 9.44 2.32 -9.59
C LEU A 232 8.20 1.91 -8.80
N THR A 233 8.32 0.91 -7.94
CA THR A 233 7.21 0.42 -7.11
C THR A 233 7.74 -0.20 -5.82
N VAL A 234 6.83 -0.49 -4.89
CA VAL A 234 7.15 -1.11 -3.60
C VAL A 234 6.50 -2.49 -3.47
N ALA A 235 7.24 -3.44 -2.89
CA ALA A 235 6.69 -4.65 -2.30
C ALA A 235 6.43 -4.37 -0.82
N THR A 236 5.16 -4.40 -0.43
CA THR A 236 4.66 -3.90 0.87
C THR A 236 4.94 -4.86 2.02
N ASP A 237 4.66 -6.15 1.82
CA ASP A 237 4.86 -7.19 2.82
C ASP A 237 5.07 -8.59 2.19
N GLY A 238 5.33 -9.56 3.07
CA GLY A 238 5.63 -10.94 2.75
C GLY A 238 4.40 -11.82 2.53
N ALA A 239 4.50 -12.80 1.62
CA ALA A 239 3.41 -13.75 1.35
C ALA A 239 3.09 -14.65 2.57
N GLU A 240 4.00 -14.77 3.53
CA GLU A 240 3.82 -15.53 4.77
C GLU A 240 2.64 -15.06 5.61
N LEU A 241 2.17 -13.82 5.44
CA LEU A 241 0.98 -13.30 6.12
C LEU A 241 -0.34 -13.74 5.47
N TYR A 242 -0.27 -14.52 4.38
CA TYR A 242 -1.41 -14.87 3.53
C TYR A 242 -1.48 -16.38 3.23
N THR A 243 -0.89 -17.24 4.06
CA THR A 243 -0.91 -18.68 3.79
C THR A 243 -2.32 -19.28 3.80
N THR A 244 -3.21 -18.81 4.67
CA THR A 244 -4.63 -19.20 4.72
C THR A 244 -5.41 -18.75 3.49
N GLU A 245 -4.96 -17.71 2.78
CA GLU A 245 -5.57 -17.29 1.51
C GLU A 245 -5.39 -18.36 0.42
N LEU A 246 -4.28 -19.11 0.46
CA LEU A 246 -4.04 -20.23 -0.46
C LEU A 246 -4.93 -21.44 -0.16
N GLU A 247 -5.44 -21.55 1.07
CA GLU A 247 -6.32 -22.64 1.51
C GLU A 247 -7.79 -22.38 1.17
N LYS A 248 -8.16 -21.12 0.86
CA LYS A 248 -9.52 -20.77 0.50
C LYS A 248 -9.96 -21.54 -0.75
N PRO A 249 -11.22 -22.02 -0.81
CA PRO A 249 -11.73 -22.73 -1.98
C PRO A 249 -11.53 -21.91 -3.25
N SER A 250 -10.78 -22.47 -4.19
CA SER A 250 -10.48 -21.86 -5.47
C SER A 250 -10.90 -22.78 -6.60
N THR A 251 -11.57 -22.23 -7.62
CA THR A 251 -11.92 -22.96 -8.84
C THR A 251 -10.69 -23.42 -9.63
N TYR A 252 -9.52 -22.85 -9.33
CA TYR A 252 -8.25 -23.18 -9.95
C TYR A 252 -7.57 -24.41 -9.32
N ILE A 253 -7.93 -24.77 -8.09
CA ILE A 253 -7.32 -25.89 -7.36
C ILE A 253 -8.14 -27.16 -7.59
N GLN A 254 -7.47 -28.23 -8.01
CA GLN A 254 -8.05 -29.55 -8.23
C GLN A 254 -7.19 -30.59 -7.50
N ASP A 255 -7.79 -31.45 -6.68
CA ASP A 255 -7.07 -32.44 -5.86
C ASP A 255 -5.89 -31.84 -5.06
N ASN A 256 -6.10 -30.70 -4.40
CA ASN A 256 -5.09 -29.96 -3.62
C ASN A 256 -3.83 -29.54 -4.41
N ARG A 257 -3.95 -29.38 -5.74
CA ARG A 257 -2.87 -28.87 -6.61
C ARG A 257 -3.42 -27.88 -7.61
N LEU A 258 -2.54 -26.99 -8.09
CA LEU A 258 -2.80 -26.12 -9.23
C LEU A 258 -2.41 -26.87 -10.53
N PRO A 259 -3.36 -27.31 -11.37
CA PRO A 259 -3.03 -27.96 -12.63
C PRO A 259 -2.28 -27.02 -13.59
N VAL A 260 -1.47 -27.59 -14.48
CA VAL A 260 -0.73 -26.83 -15.51
C VAL A 260 -1.66 -25.95 -16.36
N SER A 261 -2.87 -26.44 -16.69
CA SER A 261 -3.87 -25.67 -17.42
C SER A 261 -4.35 -24.43 -16.66
N ALA A 262 -4.60 -24.57 -15.34
CA ALA A 262 -4.99 -23.45 -14.48
C ALA A 262 -3.83 -22.46 -14.31
N ALA A 263 -2.60 -22.95 -14.09
CA ALA A 263 -1.41 -22.09 -14.01
C ALA A 263 -1.20 -21.30 -15.32
N ALA A 264 -1.42 -21.94 -16.47
CA ALA A 264 -1.37 -21.28 -17.77
C ALA A 264 -2.46 -20.23 -17.95
N GLU A 265 -3.68 -20.50 -17.49
CA GLU A 265 -4.76 -19.52 -17.49
C GLU A 265 -4.41 -18.31 -16.62
N LEU A 266 -3.98 -18.51 -15.37
CA LEU A 266 -3.64 -17.44 -14.44
C LEU A 266 -2.52 -16.55 -14.97
N PHE A 267 -1.44 -17.16 -15.47
CA PHE A 267 -0.32 -16.44 -16.09
C PHE A 267 -0.77 -15.67 -17.34
N GLY A 268 -1.50 -16.35 -18.23
CA GLY A 268 -1.96 -15.76 -19.49
C GLY A 268 -2.95 -14.63 -19.29
N ARG A 269 -3.90 -14.79 -18.37
CA ARG A 269 -4.97 -13.83 -18.09
C ARG A 269 -4.46 -12.62 -17.31
N TYR A 270 -3.77 -12.85 -16.19
CA TYR A 270 -3.47 -11.78 -15.26
C TYR A 270 -2.12 -11.11 -15.47
N LEU A 271 -1.12 -11.83 -16.00
CA LEU A 271 0.21 -11.26 -16.25
C LEU A 271 0.41 -10.82 -17.72
N LEU A 272 0.22 -11.74 -18.67
CA LEU A 272 0.35 -11.36 -20.10
C LEU A 272 -0.84 -10.52 -20.56
N GLY A 273 -2.04 -10.95 -20.17
CA GLY A 273 -3.32 -10.37 -20.54
C GLY A 273 -3.74 -9.13 -19.75
N THR A 274 -2.88 -8.59 -18.86
CA THR A 274 -3.18 -7.34 -18.13
C THR A 274 -3.59 -6.25 -19.13
N ALA A 275 -4.87 -5.88 -19.10
CA ALA A 275 -5.43 -4.84 -19.95
C ALA A 275 -5.22 -3.46 -19.34
N THR A 276 -5.47 -2.40 -20.11
CA THR A 276 -5.39 -0.99 -19.69
C THR A 276 -6.75 -0.42 -19.28
N ASP A 277 -7.71 -1.29 -18.98
CA ASP A 277 -9.02 -0.95 -18.42
C ASP A 277 -8.88 -0.34 -17.02
N HIS A 278 -9.87 0.37 -16.47
CA HIS A 278 -9.79 0.86 -15.07
C HIS A 278 -8.50 1.65 -14.71
N VAL A 279 -7.90 2.34 -15.70
CA VAL A 279 -6.83 3.32 -15.52
C VAL A 279 -7.40 4.70 -15.78
N LEU A 280 -7.30 5.60 -14.80
CA LEU A 280 -7.72 6.98 -14.92
C LEU A 280 -6.51 7.90 -14.79
N GLU A 281 -6.17 8.62 -15.86
CA GLU A 281 -5.24 9.76 -15.80
C GLU A 281 -5.98 10.98 -15.23
N LEU A 282 -5.44 11.54 -14.14
CA LEU A 282 -6.13 12.58 -13.39
C LEU A 282 -5.87 13.98 -13.96
N ASP A 283 -6.96 14.63 -14.37
CA ASP A 283 -6.99 16.07 -14.57
C ASP A 283 -7.34 16.81 -13.25
N GLN A 284 -7.39 18.15 -13.30
CA GLN A 284 -7.77 18.94 -12.13
C GLN A 284 -9.14 18.53 -11.58
N ARG A 285 -10.14 18.32 -12.44
CA ARG A 285 -11.51 17.99 -12.01
C ARG A 285 -11.58 16.64 -11.29
N SER A 286 -10.78 15.68 -11.77
CA SER A 286 -10.72 14.34 -11.19
C SER A 286 -10.03 14.38 -9.82
N ARG A 287 -8.96 15.18 -9.65
CA ARG A 287 -8.33 15.43 -8.35
C ARG A 287 -9.27 16.12 -7.38
N GLU A 288 -10.01 17.13 -7.83
CA GLU A 288 -11.04 17.82 -7.03
C GLU A 288 -12.13 16.86 -6.56
N ARG A 289 -12.65 16.02 -7.46
CA ARG A 289 -13.65 14.99 -7.12
C ARG A 289 -13.13 14.07 -6.02
N ILE A 290 -11.93 13.51 -6.19
CA ILE A 290 -11.33 12.60 -5.22
C ILE A 290 -11.09 13.31 -3.88
N PHE A 291 -10.51 14.51 -3.90
CA PHE A 291 -10.25 15.27 -2.68
C PHE A 291 -11.53 15.51 -1.88
N ASN A 292 -12.62 15.87 -2.57
CA ASN A 292 -13.90 16.14 -1.94
C ASN A 292 -14.54 14.88 -1.31
N LEU A 293 -14.19 13.66 -1.72
CA LEU A 293 -14.65 12.45 -1.04
C LEU A 293 -14.17 12.40 0.42
N GLY A 294 -12.97 12.91 0.69
CA GLY A 294 -12.41 12.96 2.04
C GLY A 294 -13.23 13.85 2.99
N TYR A 295 -14.05 14.77 2.48
CA TYR A 295 -14.87 15.67 3.30
C TYR A 295 -15.79 14.90 4.25
N TYR A 296 -16.45 13.86 3.74
CA TYR A 296 -17.42 13.09 4.51
C TYR A 296 -16.79 12.32 5.66
N THR A 297 -15.55 11.86 5.51
CA THR A 297 -14.83 11.20 6.61
C THR A 297 -14.29 12.26 7.54
N TRP A 298 -13.49 13.20 7.05
CA TRP A 298 -12.68 14.04 7.92
C TRP A 298 -13.43 15.19 8.55
N VAL A 299 -14.28 15.87 7.79
CA VAL A 299 -15.03 17.03 8.28
C VAL A 299 -16.29 16.59 9.02
N GLU A 300 -17.13 15.77 8.38
CA GLU A 300 -18.44 15.39 8.94
C GLU A 300 -18.34 14.34 10.06
N GLN A 301 -17.40 13.39 9.97
CA GLN A 301 -17.32 12.28 10.93
C GLN A 301 -16.19 12.42 11.94
N GLN A 302 -15.03 12.98 11.55
CA GLN A 302 -13.83 13.07 12.40
C GLN A 302 -13.55 14.50 12.92
N ASN A 303 -14.49 15.44 12.74
CA ASN A 303 -14.43 16.81 13.28
C ASN A 303 -13.19 17.65 12.88
N ILE A 304 -12.56 17.35 11.75
CA ILE A 304 -11.53 18.22 11.18
C ILE A 304 -12.20 19.47 10.62
N SER A 305 -11.75 20.66 11.04
CA SER A 305 -12.26 21.92 10.49
C SER A 305 -12.13 21.96 8.96
N ILE A 306 -13.10 22.58 8.28
CA ILE A 306 -13.06 22.72 6.82
C ILE A 306 -11.81 23.45 6.35
N GLU A 307 -11.35 24.46 7.10
CA GLU A 307 -10.13 25.21 6.80
C GLU A 307 -8.88 24.32 6.85
N ALA A 308 -8.75 23.48 7.88
CA ALA A 308 -7.65 22.53 7.98
C ALA A 308 -7.71 21.49 6.86
N PHE A 309 -8.90 20.97 6.56
CA PHE A 309 -9.11 20.02 5.48
C PHE A 309 -8.70 20.59 4.12
N ASP A 310 -9.16 21.80 3.79
CA ASP A 310 -8.89 22.48 2.51
C ASP A 310 -7.46 23.03 2.39
N SER A 311 -6.75 23.28 3.50
CA SER A 311 -5.36 23.73 3.47
C SER A 311 -4.44 22.80 2.67
N ARG A 312 -4.76 21.50 2.66
CA ARG A 312 -4.07 20.43 1.92
C ARG A 312 -4.15 20.56 0.40
N ARG A 313 -5.01 21.43 -0.14
CA ARG A 313 -5.02 21.78 -1.57
C ARG A 313 -3.77 22.53 -1.99
N ASN A 314 -3.18 23.29 -1.06
CA ASN A 314 -1.99 24.08 -1.32
C ASN A 314 -0.74 23.20 -1.28
N PRO A 315 0.06 23.13 -2.36
CA PRO A 315 1.33 22.38 -2.36
C PRO A 315 2.28 22.78 -1.23
N GLN A 316 2.23 24.04 -0.78
CA GLN A 316 3.07 24.52 0.32
C GLN A 316 2.72 23.88 1.66
N PHE A 317 1.47 23.46 1.87
CA PHE A 317 1.10 22.70 3.08
C PHE A 317 2.01 21.48 3.23
N TRP A 318 2.12 20.68 2.17
CA TRP A 318 2.92 19.45 2.14
C TRP A 318 4.42 19.71 2.20
N ASN A 319 4.90 20.82 1.62
CA ASN A 319 6.31 21.19 1.71
C ASN A 319 6.72 21.60 3.13
N HIS A 320 5.91 22.39 3.82
CA HIS A 320 6.21 22.82 5.19
C HIS A 320 6.21 21.66 6.19
N LEU A 321 5.52 20.56 5.91
CA LEU A 321 5.62 19.35 6.74
C LEU A 321 7.07 18.84 6.84
N MET A 322 7.89 19.05 5.80
CA MET A 322 9.29 18.62 5.78
C MET A 322 10.19 19.46 6.70
N ASP A 323 9.75 20.64 7.13
CA ASP A 323 10.48 21.47 8.09
C ASP A 323 10.55 20.80 9.47
N LEU A 324 9.69 19.80 9.73
CA LEU A 324 9.69 19.01 10.96
C LEU A 324 10.82 17.98 11.01
N VAL A 325 11.33 17.50 9.87
CA VAL A 325 12.36 16.45 9.81
C VAL A 325 13.62 16.82 10.61
N PRO A 326 14.29 17.97 10.37
CA PRO A 326 15.48 18.33 11.16
C PRO A 326 15.17 18.64 12.63
N ILE A 327 13.91 18.84 13.00
CA ILE A 327 13.48 18.97 14.39
C ILE A 327 13.38 17.58 15.02
N TRP A 328 12.74 16.64 14.35
CA TRP A 328 12.60 15.26 14.80
C TRP A 328 13.94 14.54 14.89
N ASP A 329 14.83 14.70 13.92
CA ASP A 329 16.18 14.12 13.99
C ASP A 329 16.91 14.56 15.27
N ARG A 330 16.84 15.87 15.58
CA ARG A 330 17.44 16.42 16.81
C ARG A 330 16.80 15.86 18.08
N LEU A 331 15.48 15.70 18.10
CA LEU A 331 14.76 15.13 19.25
C LEU A 331 15.10 13.65 19.44
N VAL A 332 15.22 12.90 18.33
CA VAL A 332 15.65 11.50 18.34
C VAL A 332 17.08 11.38 18.86
N ASP A 333 18.00 12.22 18.39
CA ASP A 333 19.39 12.26 18.90
C ASP A 333 19.42 12.56 20.40
N GLN A 334 18.70 13.57 20.86
CA GLN A 334 18.59 13.91 22.28
C GLN A 334 18.02 12.76 23.12
N PHE A 335 17.00 12.06 22.61
CA PHE A 335 16.43 10.90 23.27
C PHE A 335 17.44 9.74 23.35
N ASN A 336 18.15 9.46 22.26
CA ASN A 336 19.17 8.41 22.20
C ASN A 336 20.34 8.70 23.16
N ASP A 337 20.79 9.95 23.24
CA ASP A 337 21.82 10.40 24.17
C ASP A 337 21.36 10.25 25.63
N ALA A 338 20.12 10.64 25.93
CA ALA A 338 19.56 10.56 27.29
C ALA A 338 19.35 9.11 27.76
N THR A 339 19.07 8.19 26.84
CA THR A 339 18.81 6.77 27.14
C THR A 339 20.07 5.90 27.11
N GLY A 340 21.23 6.47 26.75
CA GLY A 340 22.48 5.71 26.60
C GLY A 340 22.46 4.75 25.40
N THR A 341 21.54 4.98 24.46
CA THR A 341 21.39 4.20 23.22
C THR A 341 22.20 4.80 22.07
N SER A 342 23.06 5.78 22.34
CA SER A 342 24.00 6.35 21.38
C SER A 342 24.83 5.22 20.74
N ARG A 343 24.88 5.21 19.41
CA ARG A 343 25.56 4.21 18.57
C ARG A 343 26.87 3.75 19.21
N ALA A 344 27.01 2.44 19.44
CA ALA A 344 28.33 1.86 19.55
C ALA A 344 29.09 2.17 18.25
N ASP A 345 30.25 2.82 18.38
CA ASP A 345 31.12 3.27 17.29
C ASP A 345 31.39 2.22 16.20
#